data_AF-A0A852WUJ9-F1
#
_entry.id   AF-A0A852WUJ9-F1
#
_cell.length_a   1.000
_cell.length_b   1.000
_cell.length_c   1.000
_cell.angle_alpha   90.00
_cell.angle_beta   90.00
_cell.angle_gamma   90.00
#
_symmetry.space_group_name_H-M   'P 1'
#
loop_
_entity.id
_entity.type
_entity.pdbx_description
1 polymer ?
#
loop_
_entity_poly.entity_id
_entity_poly.type
_entity_poly.pdbx_seq_one_letter_code
_entity_poly.pdbx_strand_id
1 'polypeptide(L)'
;MNGQQHCEYSAADFEATVIEATDTRLIHVSGYGLCASQGWTLQLVAANPGVVPHPESLWLEIRETPPPNGAPSRVLTETSVEAMIEDAHAKQVVIRFRWREGFVLPLRERVGALR
;
A
#
# COMPACT_ATOMS: atom_id res chain seq x y z
N MET A 1 -4.89 24.81 14.25
CA MET A 1 -4.71 23.35 14.40
C MET A 1 -5.22 22.71 13.11
N ASN A 2 -4.34 22.49 12.13
CA ASN A 2 -4.72 21.74 10.92
C ASN A 2 -4.70 20.26 11.29
N GLY A 3 -5.78 19.78 11.90
CA GLY A 3 -6.03 18.36 12.04
C GLY A 3 -6.32 17.82 10.65
N GLN A 4 -5.26 17.51 9.89
CA GLN A 4 -5.40 16.88 8.60
C GLN A 4 -6.16 15.57 8.82
N GLN A 5 -7.34 15.46 8.22
CA GLN A 5 -8.06 14.19 8.21
C GLN A 5 -7.22 13.22 7.38
N HIS A 6 -6.98 12.03 7.91
CA HIS A 6 -6.32 10.95 7.21
C HIS A 6 -7.35 9.91 6.80
N CYS A 7 -7.08 9.16 5.73
CA CYS A 7 -7.93 8.01 5.41
C CYS A 7 -7.73 6.90 6.45
N GLU A 8 -8.76 6.09 6.65
CA GLU A 8 -8.68 4.93 7.53
C GLU A 8 -8.18 3.70 6.77
N TYR A 9 -7.32 2.91 7.41
CA TYR A 9 -6.68 1.73 6.82
C TYR A 9 -6.67 0.56 7.79
N SER A 10 -6.97 -0.63 7.27
CA SER A 10 -6.84 -1.93 7.94
C SER A 10 -5.99 -2.87 7.09
N ALA A 11 -5.20 -3.73 7.72
CA ALA A 11 -4.44 -4.77 7.01
C ALA A 11 -5.35 -5.76 6.26
N ALA A 12 -6.61 -5.90 6.69
CA ALA A 12 -7.59 -6.78 6.04
C ALA A 12 -8.04 -6.27 4.66
N ASP A 13 -7.88 -4.97 4.39
CA ASP A 13 -8.27 -4.31 3.15
C ASP A 13 -7.17 -4.30 2.10
N PHE A 14 -6.05 -4.96 2.39
CA PHE A 14 -4.87 -5.02 1.54
C PHE A 14 -4.47 -6.46 1.26
N GLU A 15 -3.86 -6.64 0.10
CA GLU A 15 -3.22 -7.88 -0.30
C GLU A 15 -1.87 -7.59 -0.93
N ALA A 16 -0.94 -8.53 -0.76
CA ALA A 16 0.34 -8.53 -1.43
C ALA A 16 0.52 -9.90 -2.09
N THR A 17 0.69 -9.90 -3.41
CA THR A 17 0.75 -11.10 -4.23
C THR A 17 2.07 -11.17 -4.99
N VAL A 18 2.65 -12.36 -5.03
CA VAL A 18 3.86 -12.63 -5.81
C VAL A 18 3.45 -13.09 -7.21
N ILE A 19 4.01 -12.45 -8.22
CA ILE A 19 3.90 -12.81 -9.63
C ILE A 19 5.30 -13.17 -10.11
N GLU A 20 5.53 -14.47 -10.28
CA GLU A 20 6.77 -14.98 -10.86
C GLU A 20 6.69 -14.88 -12.40
N ALA A 21 7.65 -14.19 -13.00
CA ALA A 21 7.91 -14.17 -14.43
C ALA A 21 9.27 -14.83 -14.70
N THR A 22 9.55 -15.21 -15.95
CA THR A 22 10.71 -16.03 -16.33
C THR A 22 12.04 -15.55 -15.74
N ASP A 23 12.27 -14.25 -15.68
CA ASP A 23 13.52 -13.64 -15.19
C ASP A 23 13.31 -12.63 -14.06
N THR A 24 12.08 -12.45 -13.59
CA THR A 24 11.72 -11.37 -12.65
C THR A 24 10.67 -11.83 -11.66
N ARG A 25 10.84 -11.44 -10.41
CA ARG A 25 9.83 -11.60 -9.37
C ARG A 25 9.18 -10.25 -9.09
N LEU A 26 7.88 -10.16 -9.36
CA LEU A 26 7.09 -8.96 -9.12
C LEU A 26 6.20 -9.17 -7.90
N ILE A 27 6.14 -8.17 -7.02
CA ILE A 27 5.19 -8.10 -5.91
C ILE A 27 4.14 -7.06 -6.29
N HIS A 28 2.90 -7.52 -6.45
CA HIS A 28 1.75 -6.66 -6.63
C HIS A 28 1.07 -6.43 -5.28
N VAL A 29 1.01 -5.18 -4.86
CA VAL A 29 0.35 -4.75 -3.62
C VAL A 29 -0.87 -3.92 -4.00
N SER A 30 -2.04 -4.33 -3.54
CA SER A 30 -3.32 -3.66 -3.80
C SER A 30 -4.12 -3.55 -2.51
N GLY A 31 -4.97 -2.53 -2.44
CA GLY A 31 -5.90 -2.34 -1.34
C GLY A 31 -6.65 -1.03 -1.47
N TYR A 32 -7.27 -0.59 -0.38
CA TYR A 32 -7.96 0.69 -0.33
C TYR A 32 -7.88 1.34 1.05
N GLY A 33 -8.13 2.65 1.11
CA GLY A 33 -8.39 3.39 2.34
C GLY A 33 -9.78 3.99 2.33
N LEU A 34 -10.39 4.13 3.51
CA LEU A 34 -11.66 4.84 3.68
C LEU A 34 -11.39 6.32 3.93
N CYS A 35 -11.56 7.13 2.90
CA CYS A 35 -11.30 8.56 2.95
C CYS A 35 -12.57 9.35 3.26
N ALA A 36 -12.42 10.53 3.86
CA ALA A 36 -13.53 11.38 4.31
C ALA A 36 -14.41 11.93 3.17
N SER A 37 -13.95 11.84 1.91
CA SER A 37 -14.70 12.27 0.73
C SER A 37 -14.17 11.58 -0.53
N GLN A 38 -14.84 11.80 -1.66
CA GLN A 38 -14.29 11.48 -2.98
C GLN A 38 -13.14 12.43 -3.35
N GLY A 39 -12.35 12.04 -4.36
CA GLY A 39 -11.28 12.86 -4.93
C GLY A 39 -9.94 12.80 -4.19
N TRP A 40 -9.83 11.98 -3.15
CA TRP A 40 -8.55 11.65 -2.54
C TRP A 40 -7.69 10.86 -3.52
N THR A 41 -6.38 11.09 -3.47
CA THR A 41 -5.40 10.29 -4.21
C THR A 41 -4.50 9.58 -3.21
N LEU A 42 -4.37 8.27 -3.37
CA LEU A 42 -3.47 7.43 -2.59
C LEU A 42 -2.36 6.88 -3.46
N GLN A 43 -1.15 6.78 -2.91
CA GLN A 43 0.01 6.23 -3.60
C GLN A 43 0.82 5.36 -2.66
N LEU A 44 1.26 4.19 -3.15
CA LEU A 44 2.26 3.36 -2.48
C LEU A 44 3.65 3.74 -3.03
N VAL A 45 4.54 4.18 -2.15
CA VAL A 45 5.89 4.60 -2.52
C VAL A 45 6.92 3.75 -1.77
N ALA A 46 7.94 3.24 -2.47
CA ALA A 46 9.03 2.53 -1.84
C ALA A 46 9.69 3.41 -0.76
N ALA A 47 9.76 2.89 0.46
CA ALA A 47 10.19 3.61 1.65
C ALA A 47 11.46 3.02 2.26
N ASN A 48 12.26 2.28 1.47
CA ASN A 48 13.54 1.71 1.89
C ASN A 48 14.55 2.86 2.11
N PRO A 49 14.94 3.20 3.35
CA PRO A 49 15.92 4.25 3.59
C PRO A 49 17.33 3.66 3.48
N GLY A 50 18.03 3.91 2.38
CA GLY A 50 19.46 3.58 2.21
C GLY A 50 19.77 2.12 1.84
N VAL A 51 20.96 1.63 2.25
CA VAL A 51 21.36 0.22 2.12
C VAL A 51 20.36 -0.63 2.90
N VAL A 52 19.59 -1.46 2.18
CA VAL A 52 18.44 -2.20 2.70
C VAL A 52 18.87 -3.06 3.91
N PRO A 53 18.56 -2.66 5.16
CA PRO A 53 18.96 -3.43 6.34
C PRO A 53 18.14 -4.72 6.50
N HIS A 54 17.03 -4.83 5.77
CA HIS A 54 16.06 -5.92 5.83
C HIS A 54 15.69 -6.38 4.41
N PRO A 55 16.59 -7.07 3.68
CA PRO A 55 16.33 -7.51 2.31
C PRO A 55 15.12 -8.46 2.21
N GLU A 56 14.74 -9.09 3.31
CA GLU A 56 13.54 -9.93 3.42
C GLU A 56 12.22 -9.15 3.56
N SER A 57 12.23 -7.82 3.66
CA SER A 57 11.02 -7.00 3.79
C SER A 57 11.00 -5.87 2.77
N LEU A 58 9.88 -5.74 2.05
CA LEU A 58 9.62 -4.61 1.17
C LEU A 58 8.85 -3.53 1.94
N TRP A 59 9.41 -2.34 2.09
CA TRP A 59 8.79 -1.25 2.86
C TRP A 59 8.10 -0.27 1.92
N LEU A 60 6.81 -0.07 2.08
CA LEU A 60 6.02 0.89 1.31
C LEU A 60 5.39 1.93 2.24
N GLU A 61 5.45 3.20 1.86
CA GLU A 61 4.73 4.29 2.51
C GLU A 61 3.46 4.60 1.71
N ILE A 62 2.32 4.69 2.39
CA ILE A 62 1.11 5.26 1.79
C ILE A 62 1.20 6.78 1.89
N ARG A 63 1.09 7.44 0.73
CA ARG A 63 0.97 8.90 0.62
C ARG A 63 -0.45 9.28 0.27
N GLU A 64 -0.98 10.20 1.06
CA GLU A 64 -2.33 10.71 0.92
C GLU A 64 -2.27 12.13 0.36
N THR A 65 -3.02 12.39 -0.71
CA THR A 65 -3.23 13.74 -1.24
C THR A 65 -4.73 14.06 -1.16
N PRO A 66 -5.14 15.05 -0.36
CA PRO A 66 -6.53 15.45 -0.28
C PRO A 66 -6.97 16.16 -1.57
N PRO A 67 -8.26 16.08 -1.93
CA PRO A 67 -8.82 16.89 -3.02
C PRO A 67 -8.71 18.39 -2.71
N PRO A 68 -8.48 19.25 -3.71
CA PRO A 68 -8.23 20.68 -3.51
C PRO A 68 -9.38 21.44 -2.84
N ASN A 69 -10.63 20.98 -3.01
CA ASN A 69 -11.84 21.61 -2.48
C ASN A 69 -12.74 20.64 -1.70
N GLY A 70 -12.21 19.51 -1.20
CA GLY A 70 -13.03 18.52 -0.50
C GLY A 70 -13.42 18.99 0.89
N ALA A 71 -14.69 19.33 1.08
CA ALA A 71 -15.27 19.33 2.41
C ALA A 71 -15.43 17.87 2.89
N PRO A 72 -15.20 17.58 4.19
CA PRO A 72 -15.51 16.27 4.74
C PRO A 72 -16.97 15.90 4.44
N SER A 73 -17.18 14.75 3.81
CA SER A 73 -18.50 14.18 3.60
C SER A 73 -18.90 13.36 4.83
N ARG A 74 -20.21 13.16 5.02
CA ARG A 74 -20.70 12.17 6.01
C ARG A 74 -20.51 10.73 5.55
N VAL A 75 -20.13 10.53 4.29
CA VAL A 75 -19.97 9.21 3.67
C VAL A 75 -18.50 8.95 3.44
N LEU A 76 -17.97 7.92 4.12
CA LEU A 76 -16.63 7.40 3.85
C LEU A 76 -16.60 6.80 2.44
N THR A 77 -15.54 7.10 1.71
CA THR A 77 -15.35 6.66 0.32
C THR A 77 -14.13 5.75 0.24
N GLU A 78 -14.32 4.55 -0.30
CA GLU A 78 -13.22 3.67 -0.66
C GLU A 78 -12.37 4.32 -1.76
N THR A 79 -11.09 4.51 -1.47
CA THR A 79 -10.10 5.02 -2.41
C THR A 79 -9.05 3.95 -2.60
N SER A 80 -8.97 3.40 -3.81
CA SER A 80 -8.02 2.33 -4.12
C SER A 80 -6.59 2.84 -4.16
N VAL A 81 -5.66 1.91 -3.91
CA VAL A 81 -4.23 2.13 -4.10
C VAL A 81 -3.58 0.82 -4.56
N GLU A 82 -2.65 0.93 -5.50
CA GLU A 82 -1.92 -0.22 -6.01
C GLU A 82 -0.48 0.16 -6.34
N ALA A 83 0.40 -0.83 -6.32
CA ALA A 83 1.76 -0.74 -6.85
C ALA A 83 2.26 -2.12 -7.28
N MET A 84 3.06 -2.13 -8.34
CA MET A 84 3.86 -3.28 -8.76
C MET A 84 5.33 -2.96 -8.54
N ILE A 85 6.01 -3.81 -7.77
CA ILE A 85 7.41 -3.63 -7.40
C ILE A 85 8.20 -4.89 -7.78
N GLU A 86 9.33 -4.71 -8.45
CA GLU A 86 10.28 -5.79 -8.65
C GLU A 86 11.09 -6.02 -7.37
N ASP A 87 11.00 -7.22 -6.80
CA ASP A 87 11.76 -7.60 -5.62
C ASP A 87 11.98 -9.11 -5.55
N ALA A 88 13.25 -9.52 -5.66
CA ALA A 88 13.65 -10.92 -5.67
C ALA A 88 13.67 -11.60 -4.29
N HIS A 89 13.66 -10.85 -3.19
CA HIS A 89 14.03 -11.37 -1.86
C HIS A 89 12.97 -11.17 -0.78
N ALA A 90 12.08 -10.19 -0.92
CA ALA A 90 11.11 -9.87 0.10
C ALA A 90 10.17 -11.05 0.38
N LYS A 91 9.93 -11.32 1.66
CA LYS A 91 9.03 -12.35 2.19
C LYS A 91 7.73 -11.76 2.74
N GLN A 92 7.73 -10.46 2.99
CA GLN A 92 6.61 -9.70 3.50
C GLN A 92 6.67 -8.26 3.00
N VAL A 93 5.52 -7.59 3.02
CA VAL A 93 5.41 -6.14 2.77
C VAL A 93 5.09 -5.43 4.06
N VAL A 94 5.80 -4.35 4.37
CA VAL A 94 5.52 -3.50 5.52
C VAL A 94 4.93 -2.20 4.99
N ILE A 95 3.64 -1.98 5.25
CA ILE A 95 2.96 -0.72 4.95
C ILE A 95 3.19 0.25 6.10
N ARG A 96 3.67 1.44 5.79
CA ARG A 96 3.96 2.50 6.77
C ARG A 96 3.14 3.75 6.48
N PHE A 97 2.88 4.46 7.58
CA PHE A 97 2.27 5.77 7.58
C PHE A 97 3.20 6.74 8.29
N ARG A 98 3.11 8.03 7.95
CA ARG A 98 3.89 9.08 8.64
C ARG A 98 3.28 9.50 9.97
N TRP A 99 2.01 9.17 10.18
CA TRP A 99 1.16 9.73 11.24
C TRP A 99 0.63 8.67 12.22
N ARG A 100 0.89 7.38 11.98
CA ARG A 100 0.54 6.25 12.85
C ARG A 100 1.46 5.06 12.61
N GLU A 101 1.30 4.04 13.44
CA GLU A 101 1.93 2.74 13.22
C GLU A 101 1.39 2.06 11.95
N GLY A 102 2.31 1.37 11.26
CA GLY A 102 2.06 0.60 10.06
C GLY A 102 1.46 -0.78 10.32
N PHE A 103 1.44 -1.61 9.29
CA PHE A 103 1.08 -3.02 9.41
C PHE A 103 1.87 -3.88 8.41
N VAL A 104 1.97 -5.17 8.70
CA VAL A 104 2.66 -6.15 7.87
C VAL A 104 1.64 -6.94 7.06
N LEU A 105 1.91 -7.09 5.77
CA LEU A 105 1.17 -7.94 4.85
C LEU A 105 2.00 -9.18 4.54
N PRO A 106 1.47 -10.40 4.75
CA PRO A 106 2.11 -11.60 4.26
C PRO A 106 2.07 -11.63 2.74
N LEU A 107 3.14 -12.10 2.10
CA LEU A 107 3.10 -12.38 0.67
C LEU A 107 2.28 -13.64 0.41
N ARG A 108 1.31 -13.50 -0.50
CA ARG A 108 0.54 -14.62 -1.04
C ARG A 108 1.13 -15.00 -2.38
N GLU A 109 1.42 -16.27 -2.59
CA GLU A 109 1.75 -16.74 -3.93
C GLU A 109 0.50 -16.60 -4.80
N ARG A 110 0.65 -15.98 -5.97
CA ARG A 110 -0.39 -16.12 -6.99
C ARG A 110 -0.28 -17.55 -7.48
N VAL A 111 -1.22 -18.41 -7.08
CA VAL A 111 -1.39 -19.73 -7.69
C VAL A 111 -1.82 -19.47 -9.13
N GLY A 112 -0.84 -19.31 -10.02
CA GLY A 112 -1.06 -19.18 -11.44
C GLY A 112 -1.82 -20.41 -11.90
N ALA A 113 -2.90 -20.17 -12.63
CA ALA A 113 -3.60 -21.19 -13.39
C ALA A 113 -2.58 -21.94 -14.26
N LEU A 114 -2.13 -23.09 -13.79
CA LEU A 114 -1.66 -24.15 -14.66
C LEU A 114 -2.85 -24.54 -15.53
N ARG A 115 -2.96 -23.96 -16.72
CA ARG A 115 -3.51 -24.58 -17.93
C ARG A 115 -3.39 -23.64 -19.13
#